data_AF-A0A4R3TFV4-F1
#
_entry.id   AF-A0A4R3TFV4-F1
#
_cell.length_a   1.000
_cell.length_b   1.000
_cell.length_c   1.000
_cell.angle_alpha   90.00
_cell.angle_beta   90.00
_cell.angle_gamma   90.00
#
_symmetry.space_group_name_H-M   'P 1'
#
loop_
_entity.id
_entity.type
_entity.pdbx_description
1 polymer ?
#
loop_
_entity_poly.entity_id
_entity_poly.type
_entity_poly.pdbx_seq_one_letter_code
_entity_poly.pdbx_strand_id
1 'polypeptide(L)'
;MANEQNLIPMSERTKSEQRKLTSKGGKASGAARRRKKTMKQAMNLLLSMPVSDETKNKLEKQFSIDPEDADNQMLLMVAAMQKAMSGNIEAMKFIASITGNIAMTEAEREKTKIEKKRLKLEEQQANKENDTGEDVVQSKMDAITGIVDQMQPLGDEEV
;
A
#
# COMPACT_ATOMS: atom_id res chain seq x y z
N MET A 1 -28.95 5.46 2.37
CA MET A 1 -27.83 4.50 2.23
C MET A 1 -26.77 5.15 1.35
N ALA A 2 -25.48 5.09 1.70
CA ALA A 2 -24.42 5.65 0.85
C ALA A 2 -24.16 4.69 -0.33
N ASN A 3 -24.23 5.17 -1.56
CA ASN A 3 -23.92 4.42 -2.78
C ASN A 3 -22.99 5.28 -3.66
N GLU A 4 -22.42 4.70 -4.72
CA GLU A 4 -21.50 5.40 -5.64
C GLU A 4 -22.16 6.60 -6.34
N GLN A 5 -23.47 6.53 -6.55
CA GLN A 5 -24.28 7.60 -7.13
C GLN A 5 -24.40 8.83 -6.20
N ASN A 6 -24.08 8.69 -4.91
CA ASN A 6 -24.10 9.77 -3.92
C ASN A 6 -22.72 10.45 -3.72
N LEU A 7 -21.69 10.09 -4.50
CA LEU A 7 -20.35 10.68 -4.41
C LEU A 7 -20.15 11.76 -5.47
N ILE A 8 -19.89 13.00 -5.04
CA ILE A 8 -19.52 14.08 -5.97
C ILE A 8 -18.01 13.99 -6.23
N PRO A 9 -17.58 13.83 -7.51
CA PRO A 9 -16.19 13.82 -7.92
C PRO A 9 -15.42 15.06 -7.43
N MET A 10 -14.11 14.92 -7.23
CA MET A 10 -13.30 16.03 -6.73
C MET A 10 -13.24 17.19 -7.73
N SER A 11 -13.25 16.90 -9.04
CA SER A 11 -13.26 17.87 -10.15
C SER A 11 -14.48 18.78 -10.15
N GLU A 12 -15.62 18.30 -9.66
CA GLU A 12 -16.90 19.02 -9.62
C GLU A 12 -17.08 19.86 -8.35
N ARG A 13 -16.10 19.83 -7.43
CA ARG A 13 -16.14 20.58 -6.16
C ARG A 13 -15.40 21.90 -6.26
N THR A 14 -15.83 22.87 -5.47
CA THR A 14 -15.12 24.16 -5.37
C THR A 14 -13.75 23.99 -4.72
N LYS A 15 -12.79 24.85 -5.07
CA LYS A 15 -11.43 24.82 -4.50
C LYS A 15 -11.42 24.90 -2.96
N SER A 16 -12.38 25.60 -2.35
CA SER A 16 -12.51 25.72 -0.89
C SER A 16 -12.97 24.41 -0.25
N GLU A 17 -13.96 23.72 -0.84
CA GLU A 17 -14.42 22.41 -0.39
C GLU A 17 -13.33 21.35 -0.55
N GLN A 18 -12.64 21.37 -1.69
CA GLN A 18 -11.50 20.51 -1.95
C GLN A 18 -10.43 20.65 -0.85
N ARG A 19 -10.03 21.89 -0.54
CA ARG A 19 -9.07 22.18 0.55
C ARG A 19 -9.56 21.64 1.91
N LYS A 20 -10.84 21.81 2.23
CA LYS A 20 -11.43 21.33 3.48
C LYS A 20 -11.42 19.81 3.57
N LEU A 21 -11.78 19.12 2.49
CA LEU A 21 -11.75 17.65 2.41
C LEU A 21 -10.32 17.12 2.52
N THR A 22 -9.38 17.68 1.77
CA THR A 22 -7.95 17.29 1.84
C THR A 22 -7.38 17.53 3.23
N SER A 23 -7.69 18.65 3.86
CA SER A 23 -7.27 18.93 5.25
C SER A 23 -7.85 17.90 6.24
N LYS A 24 -9.15 17.58 6.11
CA LYS A 24 -9.80 16.57 6.96
C LYS A 24 -9.18 15.18 6.75
N GLY A 25 -8.94 14.79 5.50
CA GLY A 25 -8.27 13.54 5.15
C GLY A 25 -6.84 13.48 5.68
N GLY A 26 -6.07 14.56 5.55
CA GLY A 26 -4.71 14.67 6.09
C GLY A 26 -4.67 14.56 7.61
N LYS A 27 -5.58 15.25 8.31
CA LYS A 27 -5.71 15.14 9.78
C LYS A 27 -6.09 13.73 10.23
N ALA A 28 -7.08 13.11 9.57
CA ALA A 28 -7.52 11.75 9.88
C ALA A 28 -6.41 10.72 9.61
N SER A 29 -5.74 10.81 8.46
CA SER A 29 -4.60 9.96 8.12
C SER A 29 -3.44 10.13 9.10
N GLY A 30 -3.12 11.38 9.46
CA GLY A 30 -2.11 11.68 10.48
C GLY A 30 -2.46 11.10 11.86
N ALA A 31 -3.71 11.20 12.29
CA ALA A 31 -4.19 10.57 13.52
C ALA A 31 -4.08 9.04 13.46
N ALA A 32 -4.48 8.43 12.35
CA ALA A 32 -4.37 6.98 12.15
C ALA A 32 -2.90 6.50 12.18
N ARG A 33 -1.99 7.23 11.51
CA ARG A 33 -0.55 6.95 11.53
C ARG A 33 0.03 7.05 12.94
N ARG A 34 -0.32 8.09 13.70
CA ARG A 34 0.10 8.24 15.11
C ARG A 34 -0.44 7.10 15.97
N ARG A 35 -1.72 6.75 15.84
CA ARG A 35 -2.32 5.61 16.55
C ARG A 35 -1.58 4.31 16.24
N LYS A 36 -1.28 4.03 14.97
CA LYS A 36 -0.51 2.84 14.56
C LYS A 36 0.90 2.83 15.18
N LYS A 37 1.58 3.99 15.21
CA LYS A 37 2.88 4.13 15.88
C LYS A 37 2.78 3.82 17.38
N THR A 38 1.83 4.42 18.08
CA THR A 38 1.62 4.18 19.52
C THR A 38 1.30 2.71 19.79
N MET A 39 0.44 2.08 19.00
CA MET A 39 0.14 0.64 19.14
C MET A 39 1.37 -0.22 18.90
N LYS A 40 2.20 0.11 17.91
CA LYS A 40 3.47 -0.60 17.67
C LYS A 40 4.40 -0.48 18.88
N GLN A 41 4.52 0.71 19.46
CA GLN A 41 5.33 0.94 20.65
C GLN A 41 4.81 0.15 21.86
N ALA A 42 3.49 0.16 22.08
CA ALA A 42 2.87 -0.63 23.15
C ALA A 42 3.09 -2.14 22.95
N MET A 43 2.95 -2.65 21.73
CA MET A 43 3.20 -4.06 21.44
C MET A 43 4.68 -4.42 21.65
N ASN A 44 5.62 -3.58 21.21
CA ASN A 44 7.04 -3.81 21.44
C ASN A 44 7.37 -3.88 22.94
N LEU A 45 6.75 -3.02 23.74
CA LEU A 45 6.88 -3.08 25.19
C LEU A 45 6.34 -4.41 25.75
N LEU A 46 5.15 -4.83 25.32
CA LEU A 46 4.57 -6.09 25.77
C LEU A 46 5.45 -7.30 25.43
N LEU A 47 6.02 -7.30 24.22
CA LEU A 47 6.92 -8.36 23.74
C LEU A 47 8.24 -8.42 24.53
N SER A 48 8.78 -7.27 24.96
CA SER A 48 10.02 -7.22 25.76
C SER A 48 9.81 -7.50 27.25
N MET A 49 8.57 -7.65 27.73
CA MET A 49 8.35 -7.98 29.14
C MET A 49 8.75 -9.43 29.42
N PRO A 50 9.32 -9.72 30.61
CA PRO A 50 9.62 -11.09 31.01
C PRO A 50 8.34 -11.92 31.12
N VAL A 51 8.45 -13.21 30.82
CA VAL A 51 7.36 -14.17 31.05
C VAL A 51 7.25 -14.53 32.53
N SER A 52 6.17 -15.23 32.90
CA SER A 52 6.01 -15.75 34.27
C SER A 52 7.12 -16.74 34.64
N ASP A 53 7.48 -16.80 35.92
CA ASP A 53 8.57 -17.66 36.43
C ASP A 53 8.35 -19.15 36.08
N GLU A 54 7.10 -19.62 36.11
CA GLU A 54 6.76 -20.98 35.66
C GLU A 54 7.13 -21.22 34.18
N THR A 55 6.94 -20.20 33.34
CA THR A 55 7.24 -20.28 31.91
C THR A 55 8.75 -20.17 31.69
N LYS A 56 9.45 -19.30 32.44
CA LYS A 56 10.91 -19.20 32.42
C LYS A 56 11.55 -20.57 32.70
N ASN A 57 11.12 -21.22 33.79
CA ASN A 57 11.61 -22.54 34.16
C ASN A 57 11.35 -23.61 33.08
N LYS A 58 10.22 -23.53 32.37
CA LYS A 58 9.92 -24.44 31.25
C LYS A 58 10.84 -24.17 30.06
N LEU A 59 11.04 -22.91 29.71
CA LEU A 59 11.91 -22.50 28.61
C LEU A 59 13.37 -22.90 28.86
N GLU A 60 13.87 -22.69 30.07
CA GLU A 60 15.21 -23.11 30.48
C GLU A 60 15.37 -24.63 30.36
N LYS A 61 14.46 -25.41 30.97
CA LYS A 61 14.58 -26.87 30.98
C LYS A 61 14.42 -27.52 29.62
N GLN A 62 13.54 -27.00 28.77
CA GLN A 62 13.20 -27.64 27.49
C GLN A 62 14.04 -27.11 26.33
N PHE A 63 14.40 -25.82 26.36
CA PHE A 63 15.04 -25.14 25.24
C PHE A 63 16.40 -24.55 25.61
N SER A 64 16.87 -24.71 26.85
CA SER A 64 18.14 -24.16 27.34
C SER A 64 18.24 -22.64 27.14
N ILE A 65 17.09 -21.95 27.27
CA ILE A 65 16.99 -20.49 27.20
C ILE A 65 17.20 -19.93 28.61
N ASP A 66 18.09 -18.94 28.73
CA ASP A 66 18.35 -18.26 30.00
C ASP A 66 17.06 -17.58 30.53
N PRO A 67 16.70 -17.74 31.81
CA PRO A 67 15.59 -17.02 32.45
C PRO A 67 15.63 -15.49 32.28
N GLU A 68 16.80 -14.89 32.08
CA GLU A 68 16.95 -13.46 31.81
C GLU A 68 16.55 -13.09 30.37
N ASP A 69 16.75 -14.00 29.41
CA ASP A 69 16.35 -13.84 28.00
C ASP A 69 14.92 -14.34 27.73
N ALA A 70 14.24 -14.86 28.75
CA ALA A 70 12.88 -15.40 28.66
C ALA A 70 11.82 -14.27 28.66
N ASP A 71 11.73 -13.55 27.55
CA ASP A 71 10.69 -12.55 27.29
C ASP A 71 9.50 -13.11 26.46
N ASN A 72 8.44 -12.32 26.34
CA ASN A 72 7.25 -12.71 25.58
C ASN A 72 7.55 -12.89 24.08
N GLN A 73 8.57 -12.18 23.55
CA GLN A 73 9.01 -12.35 22.16
C GLN A 73 9.61 -13.74 21.95
N MET A 74 10.50 -14.17 22.84
CA MET A 74 11.14 -15.48 22.80
C MET A 74 10.10 -16.60 22.94
N LEU A 75 9.16 -16.44 23.87
CA LEU A 75 8.06 -17.40 24.03
C LEU A 75 7.23 -17.56 22.75
N LEU A 76 6.96 -16.46 22.03
CA LEU A 76 6.23 -16.52 20.76
C LEU A 76 7.02 -17.27 19.68
N MET A 77 8.34 -17.10 19.63
CA MET A 77 9.20 -17.82 18.69
C MET A 77 9.21 -19.33 18.97
N VAL A 78 9.33 -19.72 20.25
CA VAL A 78 9.25 -21.12 20.65
C VAL A 78 7.90 -21.73 20.29
N ALA A 79 6.80 -21.03 20.56
CA ALA A 79 5.46 -21.50 20.20
C ALA A 79 5.27 -21.62 18.68
N ALA A 80 5.80 -20.68 17.90
CA ALA A 80 5.78 -20.75 16.45
C ALA A 80 6.59 -21.95 15.93
N MET A 81 7.77 -22.19 16.50
CA MET A 81 8.62 -23.34 16.16
C MET A 81 7.91 -24.66 16.46
N GLN A 82 7.27 -24.78 17.64
CA GLN A 82 6.49 -25.97 18.00
C GLN A 82 5.34 -26.23 17.00
N LYS A 83 4.60 -25.19 16.62
CA LYS A 83 3.55 -25.31 15.58
C LYS A 83 4.12 -25.69 14.21
N ALA A 84 5.27 -25.14 13.85
CA ALA A 84 5.93 -25.50 12.59
C ALA A 84 6.36 -26.97 12.59
N MET A 85 6.93 -27.46 13.70
CA MET A 85 7.29 -28.87 13.89
C MET A 85 6.08 -29.80 13.81
N SER A 86 4.89 -29.35 14.21
CA SER A 86 3.64 -30.10 14.05
C SER A 86 3.05 -30.02 12.63
N GLY A 87 3.78 -29.47 11.65
CA GLY A 87 3.36 -29.39 10.25
C GLY A 87 2.53 -28.15 9.88
N ASN A 88 2.44 -27.13 10.73
CA ASN A 88 1.69 -25.91 10.39
C ASN A 88 2.47 -25.06 9.36
N ILE A 89 1.92 -24.96 8.15
CA ILE A 89 2.54 -24.23 7.03
C ILE A 89 2.65 -22.73 7.31
N GLU A 90 1.66 -22.12 7.97
CA GLU A 90 1.69 -20.69 8.26
C GLU A 90 2.80 -20.35 9.26
N ALA A 91 3.00 -21.18 10.28
CA ALA A 91 4.11 -21.04 11.23
C ALA A 91 5.47 -21.23 10.53
N MET A 92 5.59 -22.18 9.62
CA MET A 92 6.79 -22.34 8.78
C MET A 92 7.07 -21.10 7.93
N LYS A 93 6.04 -20.53 7.28
CA LYS A 93 6.16 -19.28 6.51
C LYS A 93 6.55 -18.09 7.38
N PHE A 94 5.99 -17.99 8.59
CA PHE A 94 6.36 -16.96 9.56
C PHE A 94 7.84 -17.05 9.94
N ILE A 95 8.35 -18.24 10.28
CA ILE A 95 9.76 -18.46 10.60
C ILE A 95 10.66 -18.17 9.39
N ALA A 96 10.26 -18.59 8.18
CA ALA A 96 10.96 -18.28 6.94
C ALA A 96 11.05 -16.76 6.68
N SER A 97 9.99 -16.02 7.02
CA SER A 97 9.96 -14.56 6.87
C SER A 97 10.92 -13.85 7.84
N ILE A 98 11.13 -14.40 9.03
CA ILE A 98 12.05 -13.85 10.05
C ILE A 98 13.51 -14.19 9.73
N THR A 99 13.77 -15.43 9.34
CA THR A 99 15.13 -15.92 9.06
C THR A 99 15.68 -15.45 7.71
N GLY A 100 14.86 -14.77 6.90
CA GLY A 100 15.21 -14.38 5.54
C GLY A 100 15.26 -15.56 4.56
N ASN A 101 15.00 -16.79 5.03
CA ASN A 101 14.93 -18.00 4.22
C ASN A 101 13.56 -18.11 3.53
N ILE A 102 13.14 -17.05 2.87
CA ILE A 102 11.96 -17.08 2.00
C ILE A 102 12.35 -17.90 0.77
N ALA A 103 12.31 -19.21 0.90
CA ALA A 103 12.10 -20.09 -0.23
C ALA A 103 10.71 -19.76 -0.77
N MET A 104 10.59 -18.68 -1.56
CA MET A 104 9.39 -18.47 -2.35
C MET A 104 9.20 -19.76 -3.15
N THR A 105 8.07 -20.40 -2.93
CA THR A 105 7.70 -21.55 -3.76
C THR A 105 7.68 -21.09 -5.22
N GLU A 106 8.02 -21.97 -6.17
CA GLU A 106 8.02 -21.61 -7.59
C GLU A 106 6.67 -21.02 -8.01
N ALA A 107 5.57 -21.56 -7.47
CA ALA A 107 4.22 -21.06 -7.66
C ALA A 107 4.02 -19.61 -7.16
N GLU A 108 4.61 -19.21 -6.04
CA GLU A 108 4.54 -17.83 -5.55
C GLU A 108 5.37 -16.89 -6.43
N ARG A 109 6.55 -17.33 -6.93
CA ARG A 109 7.37 -16.54 -7.87
C ARG A 109 6.65 -16.34 -9.20
N GLU A 110 6.03 -17.38 -9.72
CA GLU A 110 5.21 -17.38 -10.94
C GLU A 110 4.06 -16.39 -10.80
N LYS A 111 3.31 -16.45 -9.69
CA LYS A 111 2.22 -15.51 -9.40
C LYS A 111 2.72 -14.06 -9.36
N THR A 112 3.81 -13.78 -8.65
CA THR A 112 4.39 -12.42 -8.61
C THR A 112 4.86 -11.95 -9.99
N LYS A 113 5.39 -12.84 -10.84
CA LYS A 113 5.77 -12.50 -12.22
C LYS A 113 4.54 -12.18 -13.07
N ILE A 114 3.49 -13.00 -12.99
CA ILE A 114 2.24 -12.80 -13.73
C ILE A 114 1.59 -11.47 -13.29
N GLU A 115 1.53 -11.21 -11.99
CA GLU A 115 0.95 -9.99 -11.44
C GLU A 115 1.73 -8.74 -11.86
N LYS A 116 3.08 -8.79 -11.81
CA LYS A 116 3.93 -7.70 -12.34
C LYS A 116 3.73 -7.46 -13.84
N LYS A 117 3.57 -8.52 -14.64
CA LYS A 117 3.30 -8.40 -16.07
C LYS A 117 1.92 -7.77 -16.32
N ARG A 118 0.91 -8.17 -15.55
CA ARG A 118 -0.45 -7.62 -15.64
C ARG A 118 -0.47 -6.13 -15.30
N LEU A 119 0.17 -5.73 -14.20
CA LEU A 119 0.28 -4.33 -13.79
C LEU A 119 0.99 -3.47 -14.85
N LYS A 120 2.06 -3.98 -15.46
CA LYS A 120 2.75 -3.28 -16.57
C LYS A 120 1.87 -3.12 -17.80
N LEU A 121 1.08 -4.13 -18.15
CA LEU A 121 0.14 -4.05 -19.27
C LEU A 121 -0.95 -3.02 -18.99
N GLU A 122 -1.46 -2.98 -17.76
CA GLU A 122 -2.46 -2.02 -17.31
C GLU A 122 -1.91 -0.59 -17.33
N GLU A 123 -0.68 -0.36 -16.84
CA GLU A 123 0.00 0.94 -16.96
C GLU A 123 0.22 1.36 -18.42
N GLN A 124 0.60 0.43 -19.30
CA GLN A 124 0.78 0.71 -20.73
C GLN A 124 -0.54 1.04 -21.43
N GLN A 125 -1.63 0.37 -21.05
CA GLN A 125 -2.97 0.66 -21.57
C GLN A 125 -3.45 2.03 -21.10
N ALA A 126 -3.32 2.32 -19.81
CA ALA A 126 -3.66 3.64 -19.26
C ALA A 126 -2.83 4.77 -19.90
N ASN A 127 -1.53 4.56 -20.13
CA ASN A 127 -0.70 5.56 -20.80
C ASN A 127 -1.08 5.74 -22.27
N LYS A 128 -1.41 4.67 -23.01
CA LYS A 128 -1.87 4.77 -24.40
C LYS A 128 -3.24 5.45 -24.53
N GLU A 129 -4.14 5.25 -23.56
CA GLU A 129 -5.43 5.95 -23.52
C GLU A 129 -5.27 7.44 -23.23
N ASN A 130 -4.31 7.82 -22.38
CA ASN A 130 -3.98 9.22 -22.15
C ASN A 130 -3.32 9.87 -23.37
N ASP A 131 -2.39 9.18 -24.03
CA ASP A 131 -1.67 9.64 -25.23
C ASP A 131 -2.64 9.86 -26.43
N THR A 132 -3.55 8.91 -26.65
CA THR A 132 -4.60 9.04 -27.68
C THR A 132 -5.64 10.10 -27.33
N GLY A 133 -5.89 10.36 -26.05
CA GLY A 133 -6.73 11.47 -25.59
C GLY A 133 -6.12 12.84 -25.86
N GLU A 134 -4.82 12.98 -25.64
CA GLU A 134 -4.06 14.23 -25.90
C GLU A 134 -3.98 14.53 -27.41
N ASP A 135 -3.67 13.53 -28.25
CA ASP A 135 -3.63 13.69 -29.71
C ASP A 135 -4.98 14.12 -30.32
N VAL A 136 -6.09 13.56 -29.81
CA VAL A 136 -7.44 13.92 -30.28
C VAL A 136 -7.82 15.34 -29.85
N VAL A 137 -7.38 15.78 -28.67
CA VAL A 137 -7.61 17.16 -28.19
C VAL A 137 -6.77 18.14 -29.01
N GLN A 138 -5.51 17.81 -29.30
CA GLN A 138 -4.61 18.63 -30.11
C GLN A 138 -5.15 18.79 -31.55
N SER A 139 -5.56 17.69 -32.18
CA SER A 139 -6.17 17.71 -33.52
C SER A 139 -7.42 18.58 -33.60
N LYS A 140 -8.26 18.58 -32.55
CA LYS A 140 -9.45 19.46 -32.49
C LYS A 140 -9.07 20.93 -32.28
N MET A 141 -8.03 21.22 -31.50
CA MET A 141 -7.52 22.57 -31.31
C MET A 141 -6.92 23.14 -32.60
N ASP A 142 -6.15 22.33 -33.35
CA ASP A 142 -5.57 22.70 -34.63
C ASP A 142 -6.65 22.95 -35.70
N ALA A 143 -7.71 22.15 -35.70
CA ALA A 143 -8.87 22.38 -36.58
C ALA A 143 -9.60 23.69 -36.23
N ILE A 144 -9.75 23.99 -34.94
CA ILE A 144 -10.37 25.26 -34.49
C ILE A 144 -9.50 26.46 -34.89
N THR A 145 -8.17 26.37 -34.73
CA THR A 145 -7.26 27.47 -35.12
C THR A 145 -7.25 27.68 -36.62
N GLY A 146 -7.25 26.62 -37.43
CA GLY A 146 -7.35 26.74 -38.89
C GLY A 146 -8.66 27.38 -39.37
N ILE A 147 -9.77 27.13 -38.67
CA ILE A 147 -11.06 27.79 -38.96
C ILE A 147 -11.01 29.28 -38.59
N VAL A 148 -10.38 29.62 -37.46
CA VAL A 148 -10.23 31.01 -37.00
C VAL A 148 -9.34 31.82 -37.96
N ASP A 149 -8.24 31.25 -38.45
CA ASP A 149 -7.37 31.89 -39.44
C ASP A 149 -8.10 32.14 -40.78
N GLN A 150 -8.99 31.23 -41.19
CA GLN A 150 -9.83 31.39 -42.39
C GLN A 150 -10.94 32.45 -42.22
N MET A 151 -11.26 32.84 -40.99
CA MET A 151 -12.25 33.89 -40.69
C MET A 151 -11.63 35.26 -40.39
N GLN A 152 -10.31 35.45 -40.51
CA GLN A 152 -9.75 36.80 -40.49
C GLN A 152 -10.27 37.57 -41.72
N PRO A 153 -11.06 38.65 -41.54
CA PRO A 153 -11.39 39.51 -42.66
C PRO A 153 -10.10 40.18 -43.14
N LEU A 154 -9.93 40.25 -44.47
CA LEU A 154 -9.03 41.16 -45.16
C LEU A 154 -9.26 42.58 -44.60
N GLY A 155 -8.46 42.96 -43.60
CA GLY A 155 -8.31 44.32 -43.12
C GLY A 155 -7.20 44.98 -43.93
N ASP A 156 -7.62 45.68 -44.98
CA ASP A 156 -7.02 46.85 -45.59
C ASP A 156 -5.61 46.73 -46.20
N GLU A 157 -5.56 46.42 -47.51
CA GLU A 157 -4.54 46.97 -48.42
C GLU A 157 -4.99 48.36 -48.93
N GLU A 158 -4.07 49.32 -48.81
CA GLU A 158 -3.93 50.61 -49.53
C GLU A 158 -5.02 51.70 -49.40
N VAL A 159 -4.71 52.78 -48.66
CA VAL A 159 -4.21 54.12 -49.11
C VAL A 159 -4.25 55.10 -47.94
#